data_AF-A0A966HGG9-F1
#
_entry.id   AF-A0A966HGG9-F1
#
_cell.length_a   1.000
_cell.length_b   1.000
_cell.length_c   1.000
_cell.angle_alpha   90.00
_cell.angle_beta   90.00
_cell.angle_gamma   90.00
#
_symmetry.space_group_name_H-M   'P 1'
#
loop_
_entity.id
_entity.type
_entity.pdbx_description
1 polymer ?
#
loop_
_entity_poly.entity_id
_entity_poly.type
_entity_poly.pdbx_seq_one_letter_code
_entity_poly.pdbx_strand_id
1 'polypeptide(L)'
;MRVSKIKLHNFRSYELFETEFSENGNVIVGPNGIGKTNLLEAVYLTLRGSSFRGPLSNCIRIGTNQTNIVLEMPKETRRLQLTTSGDKLSRQWTINDHKSKILSYKNRAPVVLFEPNELRLITSSPTRRRDFLDSLIAKLDIGFDRTLRAFQRTLLQRNELLKNHDTSSTWHDHLFAWDIKFVELASIVAQTRASFLFEHEAQLKNLYISLAGKSTELSVEYLPSTSLENYHQSLISRLNRSLDYEIATGHTSCGPQREDYLIYLHNQPAVNVASRGEMRTIMLAFKLLELELLTKKTNEQPVILLDDVFSELDQTRAQLLQETIKDHQFILTTTDSDSTKNKYKIIPIN
;
A
#
# COMPACT_ATOMS: atom_id res chain seq x y z
N MET A 1 -11.51 -3.01 -16.20
CA MET A 1 -10.08 -2.95 -16.56
C MET A 1 -9.51 -4.37 -16.59
N ARG A 2 -8.63 -4.71 -17.54
CA ARG A 2 -8.03 -6.06 -17.64
C ARG A 2 -6.60 -6.02 -18.17
N VAL A 3 -5.75 -6.93 -17.71
CA VAL A 3 -4.42 -7.22 -18.27
C VAL A 3 -4.52 -8.41 -19.21
N SER A 4 -3.97 -8.31 -20.41
CA SER A 4 -4.05 -9.37 -21.43
C SER A 4 -2.76 -10.15 -21.54
N LYS A 5 -1.62 -9.49 -21.37
CA LYS A 5 -0.31 -10.10 -21.60
C LYS A 5 0.78 -9.38 -20.83
N ILE A 6 1.81 -10.11 -20.43
CA ILE A 6 3.03 -9.53 -19.85
C ILE A 6 4.27 -10.17 -20.44
N LYS A 7 5.29 -9.34 -20.68
CA LYS A 7 6.64 -9.73 -21.09
C LYS A 7 7.65 -9.15 -20.12
N LEU A 8 8.55 -10.00 -19.63
CA LEU A 8 9.60 -9.66 -18.68
C LEU A 8 10.96 -9.93 -19.32
N HIS A 9 11.87 -8.96 -19.18
CA HIS A 9 13.26 -9.11 -19.58
C HIS A 9 14.16 -8.64 -18.43
N ASN A 10 15.04 -9.50 -17.94
CA ASN A 10 15.95 -9.27 -16.82
C ASN A 10 15.24 -8.73 -15.56
N PHE A 11 14.04 -9.21 -15.26
CA PHE A 11 13.24 -8.77 -14.11
C PHE A 11 13.32 -9.80 -12.98
N ARG A 12 13.85 -9.41 -11.81
CA ARG A 12 14.02 -10.30 -10.64
C ARG A 12 14.68 -11.64 -11.06
N SER A 13 13.98 -12.76 -10.87
CA SER A 13 14.45 -14.11 -11.25
C SER A 13 14.25 -14.45 -12.73
N TYR A 14 13.60 -13.60 -13.53
CA TYR A 14 13.35 -13.83 -14.96
C TYR A 14 14.43 -13.21 -15.84
N GLU A 15 15.04 -14.01 -16.71
CA GLU A 15 15.85 -13.53 -17.83
C GLU A 15 14.96 -13.10 -18.99
N LEU A 16 14.11 -14.03 -19.47
CA LEU A 16 13.06 -13.77 -20.44
C LEU A 16 11.82 -14.57 -20.04
N PHE A 17 10.66 -13.93 -19.98
CA PHE A 17 9.39 -14.59 -19.68
C PHE A 17 8.22 -13.87 -20.36
N GLU A 18 7.27 -14.62 -20.91
CA GLU A 18 6.08 -14.10 -21.58
C GLU A 18 4.88 -14.98 -21.25
N THR A 19 3.77 -14.37 -20.84
CA THR A 19 2.50 -15.09 -20.64
C THR A 19 1.32 -14.20 -20.97
N GLU A 20 0.23 -14.83 -21.38
CA GLU A 20 -1.06 -14.21 -21.58
C GLU A 20 -1.99 -14.52 -20.41
N PHE A 21 -2.85 -13.58 -20.06
CA PHE A 21 -3.86 -13.71 -19.02
C PHE A 21 -5.24 -13.90 -19.66
N SER A 22 -6.08 -14.72 -19.01
CA SER A 22 -7.51 -14.77 -19.27
C SER A 22 -8.22 -13.57 -18.63
N GLU A 23 -9.42 -13.29 -19.11
CA GLU A 23 -10.24 -12.18 -18.62
C GLU A 23 -10.74 -12.33 -17.17
N ASN A 24 -10.73 -13.56 -16.65
CA ASN A 24 -11.24 -13.93 -15.34
C ASN A 24 -10.06 -14.32 -14.41
N GLY A 25 -10.08 -15.53 -13.87
CA GLY A 25 -9.05 -16.03 -12.96
C GLY A 25 -7.83 -16.59 -13.66
N ASN A 26 -6.66 -16.21 -13.15
CA ASN A 26 -5.36 -16.66 -13.60
C ASN A 26 -4.60 -17.23 -12.40
N VAL A 27 -4.14 -18.48 -12.50
CA VAL A 27 -3.49 -19.21 -11.42
C VAL A 27 -2.06 -19.50 -11.80
N ILE A 28 -1.13 -18.80 -11.16
CA ILE A 28 0.30 -18.96 -11.27
C ILE A 28 0.73 -20.11 -10.34
N VAL A 29 1.19 -21.21 -10.94
CA VAL A 29 1.54 -22.45 -10.21
C VAL A 29 3.03 -22.71 -10.32
N GLY A 30 3.65 -23.09 -9.20
CA GLY A 30 5.03 -23.55 -9.16
C GLY A 30 5.57 -23.67 -7.73
N PRO A 31 6.77 -24.26 -7.54
CA PRO A 31 7.39 -24.40 -6.23
C PRO A 31 7.66 -23.06 -5.53
N ASN A 32 7.94 -23.11 -4.23
CA ASN A 32 8.37 -21.92 -3.49
C ASN A 32 9.72 -21.41 -4.00
N GLY A 33 9.87 -20.08 -4.08
CA GLY A 33 11.09 -19.44 -4.54
C GLY A 33 11.29 -19.34 -6.06
N ILE A 34 10.43 -19.96 -6.87
CA ILE A 34 10.63 -20.00 -8.35
C ILE A 34 10.33 -18.67 -9.07
N GLY A 35 9.67 -17.73 -8.39
CA GLY A 35 9.38 -16.40 -8.93
C GLY A 35 7.90 -16.06 -9.11
N LYS A 36 6.97 -16.86 -8.58
CA LYS A 36 5.52 -16.56 -8.63
C LYS A 36 5.18 -15.14 -8.18
N THR A 37 5.67 -14.74 -7.01
CA THR A 37 5.52 -13.38 -6.47
C THR A 37 6.21 -12.32 -7.34
N ASN A 38 7.29 -12.66 -8.06
CA ASN A 38 7.94 -11.73 -9.00
C ASN A 38 6.98 -11.39 -10.15
N LEU A 39 6.23 -12.35 -10.67
CA LEU A 39 5.25 -12.10 -11.73
C LEU A 39 4.12 -11.17 -11.24
N LEU A 40 3.59 -11.39 -10.03
CA LEU A 40 2.63 -10.47 -9.42
C LEU A 40 3.23 -9.07 -9.22
N GLU A 41 4.48 -8.99 -8.76
CA GLU A 41 5.20 -7.73 -8.59
C GLU A 41 5.34 -6.96 -9.90
N ALA A 42 5.63 -7.63 -11.01
CA ALA A 42 5.74 -6.98 -12.31
C ALA A 42 4.40 -6.38 -12.77
N VAL A 43 3.29 -7.10 -12.58
CA VAL A 43 1.93 -6.59 -12.85
C VAL A 43 1.61 -5.41 -11.94
N TYR A 44 1.78 -5.55 -10.63
CA TYR A 44 1.52 -4.46 -9.68
C TYR A 44 2.33 -3.21 -10.00
N LEU A 45 3.64 -3.39 -10.23
CA LEU A 45 4.57 -2.31 -10.52
C LEU A 45 4.15 -1.54 -11.77
N THR A 46 3.78 -2.21 -12.85
CA THR A 46 3.37 -1.56 -14.10
C THR A 46 2.02 -0.85 -14.01
N LEU A 47 1.13 -1.29 -13.11
CA LEU A 47 -0.15 -0.64 -12.86
C LEU A 47 -0.05 0.54 -11.88
N ARG A 48 0.86 0.49 -10.89
CA ARG A 48 0.93 1.46 -9.78
C ARG A 48 2.13 2.38 -9.80
N GLY A 49 3.23 1.96 -10.42
CA GLY A 49 4.47 2.73 -10.54
C GLY A 49 5.47 2.52 -9.40
N SER A 50 5.17 1.62 -8.45
CA SER A 50 6.03 1.25 -7.33
C SER A 50 5.96 -0.25 -7.07
N SER A 51 7.03 -0.83 -6.53
CA SER A 51 7.03 -2.22 -6.05
C SER A 51 6.43 -2.27 -4.64
N PHE A 52 5.69 -3.33 -4.34
CA PHE A 52 5.21 -3.61 -2.98
C PHE A 52 6.28 -4.27 -2.08
N ARG A 53 7.42 -4.70 -2.65
CA ARG A 53 8.50 -5.41 -1.93
C ARG A 53 9.70 -4.54 -1.61
N GLY A 54 9.81 -3.35 -2.20
CA GLY A 54 10.90 -2.43 -1.90
C GLY A 54 11.34 -1.54 -3.08
N PRO A 55 12.62 -1.12 -3.11
CA PRO A 55 13.10 -0.16 -4.10
C PRO A 55 13.17 -0.77 -5.50
N LEU A 56 12.93 0.07 -6.51
CA LEU A 56 12.90 -0.34 -7.93
C LEU A 56 14.23 -0.89 -8.44
N SER A 57 15.36 -0.50 -7.85
CA SER A 57 16.67 -1.08 -8.18
C SER A 57 16.69 -2.60 -7.98
N ASN A 58 15.97 -3.10 -6.98
CA ASN A 58 15.91 -4.52 -6.66
C ASN A 58 15.05 -5.31 -7.67
N CYS A 59 14.31 -4.63 -8.56
CA CYS A 59 13.56 -5.27 -9.62
C CYS A 59 14.45 -5.71 -10.80
N ILE A 60 15.66 -5.16 -10.93
CA ILE A 60 16.64 -5.56 -11.96
C ILE A 60 17.25 -6.91 -11.57
N ARG A 61 17.35 -7.85 -12.52
CA ARG A 61 17.99 -9.15 -12.32
C ARG A 61 19.46 -8.98 -11.94
N ILE A 62 19.91 -9.76 -10.96
CA ILE A 62 21.31 -9.77 -10.50
C ILE A 62 22.24 -10.08 -11.69
N GLY A 63 23.34 -9.35 -11.79
CA GLY A 63 24.31 -9.47 -12.89
C GLY A 63 23.93 -8.68 -14.15
N THR A 64 22.82 -7.95 -14.13
CA THR A 64 22.38 -7.07 -15.22
C THR A 64 22.25 -5.63 -14.75
N ASN A 65 22.28 -4.68 -15.68
CA ASN A 65 22.12 -3.25 -15.41
C ASN A 65 20.80 -2.68 -15.96
N GLN A 66 19.93 -3.53 -16.49
CA GLN A 66 18.68 -3.09 -17.09
C GLN A 66 17.60 -4.17 -17.05
N THR A 67 16.37 -3.76 -16.74
CA THR A 67 15.16 -4.57 -16.93
C THR A 67 14.14 -3.85 -17.81
N ASN A 68 13.32 -4.63 -18.51
CA ASN A 68 12.19 -4.14 -19.27
C ASN A 68 10.95 -5.00 -18.97
N ILE A 69 9.83 -4.34 -18.68
CA ILE A 69 8.53 -4.96 -18.46
C ILE A 69 7.58 -4.37 -19.50
N VAL A 70 6.88 -5.22 -20.25
CA VAL A 70 5.79 -4.80 -21.15
C VAL A 70 4.51 -5.45 -20.65
N LEU A 71 3.48 -4.65 -20.37
CA LEU A 71 2.15 -5.10 -20.00
C LEU A 71 1.15 -4.61 -21.06
N GLU A 72 0.43 -5.53 -21.66
CA GLU A 72 -0.61 -5.23 -22.65
C GLU A 72 -1.99 -5.33 -22.00
N MET A 73 -2.84 -4.37 -22.32
CA MET A 73 -4.23 -4.25 -21.91
C MET A 73 -5.09 -3.99 -23.17
N PRO A 74 -6.41 -4.26 -23.17
CA PRO A 74 -7.23 -4.20 -24.40
C PRO A 74 -7.17 -2.89 -25.20
N LYS A 75 -6.86 -1.76 -24.55
CA LYS A 75 -6.80 -0.43 -25.19
C LYS A 75 -5.47 0.30 -24.91
N GLU A 76 -4.52 -0.38 -24.29
CA GLU A 76 -3.31 0.28 -23.78
C GLU A 76 -2.13 -0.68 -23.72
N THR A 77 -0.95 -0.23 -24.14
CA THR A 77 0.31 -0.94 -23.87
C THR A 77 1.18 -0.09 -22.96
N ARG A 78 1.62 -0.69 -21.86
CA ARG A 78 2.51 -0.09 -20.86
C ARG A 78 3.88 -0.73 -20.94
N ARG A 79 4.93 0.09 -20.95
CA ARG A 79 6.32 -0.36 -20.81
C ARG A 79 6.99 0.36 -19.66
N LEU A 80 7.69 -0.39 -18.83
CA LEU A 80 8.63 0.13 -17.84
C LEU A 80 10.04 -0.37 -18.17
N GLN A 81 10.94 0.56 -18.44
CA GLN A 81 12.37 0.31 -18.54
C GLN A 81 13.06 0.89 -17.31
N LEU A 82 13.88 0.08 -16.65
CA LEU A 82 14.75 0.52 -15.55
C LEU A 82 16.19 0.24 -15.96
N THR A 83 17.08 1.22 -15.74
CA THR A 83 18.51 1.09 -16.05
C THR A 83 19.32 1.63 -14.88
N THR A 84 20.34 0.90 -14.45
CA THR A 84 21.31 1.34 -13.44
C THR A 84 22.62 1.72 -14.09
N SER A 85 23.22 2.80 -13.60
CA SER A 85 24.58 3.24 -13.92
C SER A 85 25.25 3.65 -12.62
N GLY A 86 26.13 2.79 -12.11
CA GLY A 86 26.58 2.86 -10.71
C GLY A 86 25.39 2.81 -9.76
N ASP A 87 25.35 3.73 -8.80
CA ASP A 87 24.27 3.85 -7.81
C ASP A 87 23.02 4.58 -8.34
N LYS A 88 23.07 5.12 -9.57
CA LYS A 88 21.96 5.89 -10.13
C LYS A 88 20.99 4.98 -10.87
N LEU A 89 19.73 5.00 -10.43
CA LEU A 89 18.61 4.36 -11.11
C LEU A 89 17.91 5.36 -12.06
N SER A 90 17.86 5.03 -13.33
CA SER A 90 17.00 5.66 -14.33
C SER A 90 15.75 4.82 -14.56
N ARG A 91 14.63 5.48 -14.82
CA ARG A 91 13.35 4.84 -15.16
C ARG A 91 12.66 5.58 -16.30
N GLN A 92 12.11 4.82 -17.23
CA GLN A 92 11.33 5.32 -18.35
C GLN A 92 10.05 4.51 -18.48
N TRP A 93 8.93 5.19 -18.36
CA TRP A 93 7.61 4.69 -18.69
C TRP A 93 7.31 5.00 -20.15
N THR A 94 6.59 4.11 -20.83
CA THR A 94 5.99 4.38 -22.14
C THR A 94 4.57 3.84 -22.14
N ILE A 95 3.59 4.70 -22.38
CA ILE A 95 2.17 4.34 -22.44
C ILE A 95 1.63 4.83 -23.78
N ASN A 96 1.19 3.91 -24.64
CA ASN A 96 0.73 4.23 -26.00
C ASN A 96 1.69 5.22 -26.69
N ASP A 97 2.99 4.87 -26.69
CA ASP A 97 4.11 5.65 -27.26
C ASP A 97 4.50 6.95 -26.54
N HIS A 98 3.75 7.40 -25.54
CA HIS A 98 4.13 8.55 -24.72
C HIS A 98 5.12 8.18 -23.62
N LYS A 99 6.30 8.79 -23.66
CA LYS A 99 7.38 8.56 -22.68
C LYS A 99 7.28 9.48 -21.46
N SER A 100 7.55 8.96 -20.27
CA SER A 100 7.67 9.76 -19.05
C SER A 100 8.65 9.15 -18.03
N LYS A 101 9.19 9.97 -17.12
CA LYS A 101 10.06 9.48 -16.02
C LYS A 101 9.27 8.97 -14.81
N ILE A 102 7.96 9.21 -14.77
CA ILE A 102 7.08 8.86 -13.65
C ILE A 102 5.74 8.37 -14.22
N LEU A 103 5.19 7.32 -13.62
CA LEU A 103 3.80 6.94 -13.87
C LEU A 103 2.89 7.95 -13.18
N SER A 104 2.28 8.84 -13.97
CA SER A 104 1.36 9.85 -13.46
C SER A 104 0.13 9.21 -12.84
N TYR A 105 -0.51 9.88 -11.86
CA TYR A 105 -1.68 9.33 -11.18
C TYR A 105 -2.80 8.95 -12.15
N LYS A 106 -3.07 9.80 -13.15
CA LYS A 106 -4.08 9.54 -14.19
C LYS A 106 -3.83 8.27 -15.01
N ASN A 107 -2.58 7.80 -15.05
CA ASN A 107 -2.19 6.58 -15.74
C ASN A 107 -2.07 5.40 -14.77
N ARG A 108 -2.29 5.57 -13.46
CA ARG A 108 -2.33 4.44 -12.53
C ARG A 108 -3.65 3.69 -12.70
N ALA A 109 -3.56 2.38 -12.60
CA ALA A 109 -4.69 1.48 -12.70
C ALA A 109 -5.14 1.03 -11.29
N PRO A 110 -6.45 0.87 -11.04
CA PRO A 110 -6.94 0.32 -9.78
C PRO A 110 -6.54 -1.16 -9.63
N VAL A 111 -5.72 -1.46 -8.64
CA VAL A 111 -5.32 -2.84 -8.30
C VAL A 111 -5.33 -3.02 -6.80
N VAL A 112 -5.88 -4.15 -6.35
CA VAL A 112 -5.88 -4.58 -4.95
C VAL A 112 -4.95 -5.77 -4.83
N LEU A 113 -3.91 -5.64 -4.01
CA LEU A 113 -2.97 -6.71 -3.69
C LEU A 113 -3.35 -7.32 -2.35
N PHE A 114 -3.46 -8.62 -2.26
CA PHE A 114 -3.57 -9.37 -1.02
C PHE A 114 -2.24 -10.11 -0.83
N GLU A 115 -1.46 -9.71 0.18
CA GLU A 115 -0.16 -10.29 0.50
C GLU A 115 -0.18 -10.85 1.93
N PRO A 116 0.47 -11.99 2.23
CA PRO A 116 0.46 -12.59 3.56
C PRO A 116 1.03 -11.67 4.66
N ASN A 117 1.97 -10.78 4.31
CA ASN A 117 2.53 -9.82 5.26
C ASN A 117 1.50 -8.76 5.69
N GLU A 118 0.56 -8.38 4.82
CA GLU A 118 -0.53 -7.46 5.19
C GLU A 118 -1.50 -8.14 6.17
N LEU A 119 -1.69 -9.47 6.10
CA LEU A 119 -2.52 -10.19 7.06
C LEU A 119 -2.01 -10.13 8.52
N ARG A 120 -0.74 -9.74 8.72
CA ARG A 120 -0.10 -9.58 10.03
C ARG A 120 0.00 -8.11 10.47
N LEU A 121 -0.68 -7.19 9.78
CA LEU A 121 -0.58 -5.75 10.03
C LEU A 121 -0.99 -5.36 11.47
N ILE A 122 -2.01 -6.01 12.03
CA ILE A 122 -2.56 -5.65 13.34
C ILE A 122 -1.51 -5.77 14.44
N THR A 123 -0.69 -6.84 14.40
CA THR A 123 0.40 -7.10 15.35
C THR A 123 1.72 -6.41 14.97
N SER A 124 1.72 -5.62 13.89
CA SER A 124 2.91 -4.94 13.40
C SER A 124 3.19 -3.62 14.14
N SER A 125 4.30 -2.97 13.83
CA SER A 125 4.63 -1.64 14.36
C SER A 125 3.60 -0.58 13.93
N PRO A 126 3.40 0.50 14.72
CA PRO A 126 2.58 1.65 14.33
C PRO A 126 2.93 2.21 12.94
N THR A 127 4.22 2.20 12.56
CA THR A 127 4.66 2.64 11.22
C THR A 127 4.01 1.84 10.10
N ARG A 128 4.04 0.52 10.18
CA ARG A 128 3.41 -0.36 9.19
C ARG A 128 1.90 -0.14 9.11
N ARG A 129 1.22 0.00 10.26
CA ARG A 129 -0.22 0.35 10.32
C ARG A 129 -0.48 1.67 9.58
N ARG A 130 0.25 2.73 9.91
CA ARG A 130 0.13 4.03 9.22
C ARG A 130 0.38 3.91 7.73
N ASP A 131 1.44 3.22 7.31
CA ASP A 131 1.78 3.04 5.90
C ASP A 131 0.66 2.33 5.13
N PHE A 132 0.00 1.36 5.75
CA PHE A 132 -1.18 0.69 5.18
C PHE A 132 -2.36 1.65 5.01
N LEU A 133 -2.73 2.38 6.07
CA LEU A 133 -3.82 3.35 6.03
C LEU A 133 -3.54 4.47 5.03
N ASP A 134 -2.32 5.01 5.04
CA ASP A 134 -1.88 6.05 4.11
C ASP A 134 -1.93 5.56 2.67
N SER A 135 -1.44 4.34 2.42
CA SER A 135 -1.47 3.71 1.10
C SER A 135 -2.90 3.59 0.60
N LEU A 136 -3.82 3.09 1.43
CA LEU A 136 -5.24 2.93 1.15
C LEU A 136 -5.90 4.26 0.77
N ILE A 137 -5.77 5.29 1.63
CA ILE A 137 -6.34 6.63 1.39
C ILE A 137 -5.74 7.24 0.12
N ALA A 138 -4.42 7.15 -0.07
CA ALA A 138 -3.72 7.69 -1.24
C ALA A 138 -4.14 7.05 -2.58
N LYS A 139 -4.73 5.85 -2.57
CA LYS A 139 -5.31 5.24 -3.79
C LYS A 139 -6.66 5.87 -4.15
N LEU A 140 -7.36 6.45 -3.17
CA LEU A 140 -8.71 6.99 -3.30
C LEU A 140 -8.70 8.52 -3.45
N ASP A 141 -7.71 9.18 -2.86
CA ASP A 141 -7.55 10.63 -2.86
C ASP A 141 -6.15 11.09 -3.28
N ILE A 142 -6.09 11.73 -4.45
CA ILE A 142 -4.88 12.36 -5.01
C ILE A 142 -4.42 13.53 -4.14
N GLY A 143 -5.36 14.29 -3.58
CA GLY A 143 -5.08 15.42 -2.70
C GLY A 143 -4.30 14.94 -1.48
N PHE A 144 -4.80 13.90 -0.82
CA PHE A 144 -4.10 13.26 0.28
C PHE A 144 -2.70 12.73 -0.10
N ASP A 145 -2.53 12.01 -1.23
CA ASP A 145 -1.20 11.54 -1.69
C ASP A 145 -0.21 12.70 -1.84
N ARG A 146 -0.64 13.85 -2.36
CA ARG A 146 0.20 15.05 -2.50
C ARG A 146 0.55 15.63 -1.14
N THR A 147 -0.44 15.80 -0.27
CA THR A 147 -0.25 16.32 1.09
C THR A 147 0.69 15.44 1.90
N LEU A 148 0.52 14.12 1.85
CA LEU A 148 1.36 13.16 2.56
C LEU A 148 2.82 13.23 2.10
N ARG A 149 3.09 13.34 0.80
CA ARG A 149 4.46 13.51 0.28
C ARG A 149 5.06 14.85 0.68
N ALA A 150 4.28 15.93 0.64
CA ALA A 150 4.71 17.24 1.09
C ALA A 150 5.03 17.21 2.60
N PHE A 151 4.21 16.54 3.40
CA PHE A 151 4.40 16.33 4.83
C PHE A 151 5.69 15.58 5.12
N GLN A 152 5.89 14.42 4.47
CA GLN A 152 7.11 13.61 4.63
C GLN A 152 8.37 14.40 4.25
N ARG A 153 8.34 15.16 3.16
CA ARG A 153 9.47 16.02 2.75
C ARG A 153 9.72 17.13 3.78
N THR A 154 8.66 17.78 4.26
CA THR A 154 8.74 18.84 5.27
C THR A 154 9.34 18.32 6.57
N LEU A 155 8.88 17.15 7.04
CA LEU A 155 9.44 16.46 8.20
C LEU A 155 10.93 16.16 8.03
N LEU A 156 11.36 15.70 6.86
CA LEU A 156 12.77 15.44 6.58
C LEU A 156 13.61 16.73 6.65
N GLN A 157 13.14 17.82 6.03
CA GLN A 157 13.84 19.12 6.08
C GLN A 157 13.92 19.67 7.50
N ARG A 158 12.82 19.58 8.26
CA ARG A 158 12.77 19.98 9.67
C ARG A 158 13.75 19.18 10.52
N ASN A 159 13.75 17.85 10.39
CA ASN A 159 14.68 16.99 11.12
C ASN A 159 16.14 17.27 10.77
N GLU A 160 16.43 17.61 9.51
CA GLU A 160 17.78 17.99 9.09
C GLU A 160 18.24 19.30 9.74
N LEU A 161 17.34 20.28 9.89
CA LEU A 161 17.65 21.51 10.63
C LEU A 161 17.87 21.26 12.12
N LEU A 162 17.10 20.35 12.74
CA LEU A 162 17.31 19.99 14.14
C LEU A 162 18.67 19.33 14.37
N LYS A 163 19.11 18.46 13.44
CA LYS A 163 20.43 17.80 13.51
C LYS A 163 21.57 18.79 13.34
N ASN A 164 21.42 19.75 12.43
CA ASN A 164 22.41 20.77 12.14
C ASN A 164 22.06 22.09 12.84
N HIS A 165 21.65 22.02 14.11
CA HIS A 165 21.29 23.21 14.87
C HIS A 165 22.48 24.13 15.12
N ASP A 166 22.21 25.42 15.15
CA ASP A 166 23.15 26.45 15.61
C ASP A 166 22.43 27.48 16.49
N THR A 167 23.17 28.42 17.07
CA THR A 167 22.62 29.45 17.96
C THR A 167 22.23 30.74 17.23
N SER A 168 22.17 30.75 15.89
CA SER A 168 21.87 31.95 15.10
C SER A 168 20.38 32.26 15.08
N SER A 169 20.02 33.54 14.97
CA SER A 169 18.62 33.95 14.76
C SER A 169 18.07 33.40 13.45
N THR A 170 18.91 33.30 12.41
CA THR A 170 18.55 32.76 11.10
C THR A 170 18.11 31.29 11.17
N TRP A 171 18.77 30.46 11.98
CA TRP A 171 18.34 29.08 12.20
C TRP A 171 16.95 29.01 12.86
N HIS A 172 16.69 29.84 13.87
CA HIS A 172 15.39 29.91 14.54
C HIS A 172 14.28 30.33 13.57
N ASP A 173 14.53 31.35 12.73
CA ASP A 173 13.58 31.80 11.71
C ASP A 173 13.26 30.71 10.69
N HIS A 174 14.28 29.97 10.23
CA HIS A 174 14.09 28.84 9.33
C HIS A 174 13.30 27.71 10.01
N LEU A 175 13.65 27.32 11.23
CA LEU A 175 12.92 26.29 11.96
C LEU A 175 11.46 26.67 12.15
N PHE A 176 11.17 27.92 12.54
CA PHE A 176 9.82 28.43 12.70
C PHE A 176 9.00 28.38 11.38
N ALA A 177 9.61 28.75 10.24
CA ALA A 177 8.96 28.62 8.95
C ALA A 177 8.60 27.16 8.62
N TRP A 178 9.48 26.22 8.96
CA TRP A 178 9.21 24.79 8.81
C TRP A 178 8.19 24.26 9.81
N ASP A 179 8.14 24.79 11.04
CA ASP A 179 7.12 24.44 12.04
C ASP A 179 5.72 24.78 11.53
N ILE A 180 5.54 25.99 10.99
CA ILE A 180 4.25 26.41 10.39
C ILE A 180 3.84 25.42 9.29
N LYS A 181 4.75 25.14 8.35
CA LYS A 181 4.45 24.24 7.22
C LYS A 181 4.21 22.80 7.67
N PHE A 182 4.97 22.34 8.66
CA PHE A 182 4.83 21.01 9.25
C PHE A 182 3.46 20.87 9.88
N VAL A 183 3.04 21.83 10.71
CA VAL A 183 1.75 21.79 11.42
C VAL A 183 0.57 21.87 10.45
N GLU A 184 0.64 22.73 9.43
CA GLU A 184 -0.39 22.83 8.40
C GLU A 184 -0.63 21.46 7.73
N LEU A 185 0.43 20.83 7.24
CA LEU A 185 0.35 19.54 6.57
C LEU A 185 -0.01 18.41 7.53
N ALA A 186 0.53 18.42 8.75
CA ALA A 186 0.26 17.45 9.79
C ALA A 186 -1.23 17.42 10.16
N SER A 187 -1.84 18.61 10.29
CA SER A 187 -3.26 18.74 10.64
C SER A 187 -4.14 18.10 9.58
N ILE A 188 -3.83 18.33 8.30
CA ILE A 188 -4.57 17.72 7.19
C ILE A 188 -4.41 16.19 7.23
N VAL A 189 -3.18 15.67 7.42
CA VAL A 189 -2.93 14.22 7.46
C VAL A 189 -3.68 13.54 8.61
N ALA A 190 -3.59 14.07 9.83
CA ALA A 190 -4.29 13.53 11.00
C ALA A 190 -5.81 13.56 10.81
N GLN A 191 -6.36 14.69 10.35
CA GLN A 191 -7.79 14.84 10.15
C GLN A 191 -8.31 13.89 9.06
N THR A 192 -7.61 13.77 7.92
CA THR A 192 -8.02 12.84 6.86
C THR A 192 -7.99 11.39 7.32
N ARG A 193 -6.98 10.98 8.09
CA ARG A 193 -6.93 9.61 8.65
C ARG A 193 -8.09 9.34 9.61
N ALA A 194 -8.34 10.26 10.54
CA ALA A 194 -9.43 10.13 11.50
C ALA A 194 -10.79 10.08 10.81
N SER A 195 -11.04 11.00 9.88
CA SER A 195 -12.28 11.04 9.10
C SER A 195 -12.48 9.80 8.25
N PHE A 196 -11.42 9.29 7.61
CA PHE A 196 -11.49 8.05 6.82
C PHE A 196 -11.90 6.84 7.67
N LEU A 197 -11.27 6.67 8.84
CA LEU A 197 -11.59 5.57 9.74
C LEU A 197 -13.03 5.67 10.26
N PHE A 198 -13.45 6.88 10.65
CA PHE A 198 -14.81 7.14 11.12
C PHE A 198 -15.88 6.89 10.05
N GLU A 199 -15.67 7.40 8.82
CA GLU A 199 -16.63 7.25 7.72
C GLU A 199 -16.85 5.79 7.33
N HIS A 200 -15.81 4.96 7.40
CA HIS A 200 -15.85 3.59 6.93
C HIS A 200 -15.98 2.53 8.03
N GLU A 201 -16.08 2.92 9.31
CA GLU A 201 -16.18 1.99 10.43
C GLU A 201 -17.38 1.03 10.28
N ALA A 202 -18.56 1.57 9.96
CA ALA A 202 -19.77 0.77 9.82
C ALA A 202 -19.66 -0.25 8.67
N GLN A 203 -19.06 0.15 7.55
CA GLN A 203 -18.83 -0.73 6.40
C GLN A 203 -17.80 -1.82 6.75
N LEU A 204 -16.72 -1.45 7.43
CA LEU A 204 -15.71 -2.41 7.89
C LEU A 204 -16.29 -3.43 8.87
N LYS A 205 -17.15 -3.00 9.80
CA LYS A 205 -17.88 -3.87 10.72
C LYS A 205 -18.78 -4.86 9.97
N ASN A 206 -19.53 -4.40 8.97
CA ASN A 206 -20.39 -5.26 8.18
C ASN A 206 -19.59 -6.30 7.37
N LEU A 207 -18.48 -5.88 6.75
CA LEU A 207 -17.56 -6.79 6.05
C LEU A 207 -16.98 -7.83 7.01
N TYR A 208 -16.56 -7.42 8.20
CA TYR A 208 -16.07 -8.35 9.22
C TYR A 208 -17.14 -9.37 9.62
N ILE A 209 -18.37 -8.95 9.91
CA ILE A 209 -19.48 -9.85 10.30
C ILE A 209 -19.77 -10.86 9.19
N SER A 210 -19.80 -10.40 7.93
CA SER A 210 -19.97 -11.27 6.77
C SER A 210 -18.88 -12.34 6.68
N LEU A 211 -17.62 -11.96 6.90
CA LEU A 211 -16.47 -12.86 6.85
C LEU A 211 -16.37 -13.79 8.07
N ALA A 212 -16.78 -13.33 9.24
CA ALA A 212 -16.73 -14.10 10.48
C ALA A 212 -17.91 -15.07 10.61
N GLY A 213 -19.02 -14.83 9.91
CA GLY A 213 -20.25 -15.62 10.01
C GLY A 213 -20.99 -15.48 11.35
N LYS A 214 -20.57 -14.52 12.18
CA LYS A 214 -21.16 -14.25 13.51
C LYS A 214 -21.23 -12.74 13.74
N SER A 215 -22.26 -12.30 14.46
CA SER A 215 -22.33 -10.91 14.94
C SER A 215 -21.18 -10.65 15.90
N THR A 216 -20.46 -9.55 15.70
CA THR A 216 -19.31 -9.18 16.52
C THR A 216 -19.16 -7.67 16.53
N GLU A 217 -18.83 -7.12 17.70
CA GLU A 217 -18.49 -5.71 17.83
C GLU A 217 -17.07 -5.48 17.34
N LEU A 218 -16.96 -4.67 16.28
CA LEU A 218 -15.71 -4.18 15.71
C LEU A 218 -15.83 -2.66 15.56
N SER A 219 -14.82 -1.95 16.05
CA SER A 219 -14.67 -0.49 15.91
C SER A 219 -13.22 -0.14 15.64
N VAL A 220 -12.98 1.05 15.10
CA VAL A 220 -11.65 1.55 14.76
C VAL A 220 -11.49 2.99 15.20
N GLU A 221 -10.44 3.25 15.96
CA GLU A 221 -10.18 4.55 16.56
C GLU A 221 -8.84 5.10 16.10
N TYR A 222 -8.82 6.34 15.62
CA TYR A 222 -7.57 7.08 15.43
C TYR A 222 -7.06 7.60 16.77
N LEU A 223 -5.78 7.40 17.07
CA LEU A 223 -5.12 7.89 18.27
C LEU A 223 -4.22 9.07 17.92
N PRO A 224 -4.77 10.29 17.86
CA PRO A 224 -3.99 11.48 17.62
C PRO A 224 -3.14 11.80 18.86
N SER A 225 -2.02 12.48 18.65
CA SER A 225 -1.14 12.89 19.74
C SER A 225 -1.78 14.01 20.57
N THR A 226 -2.72 14.76 20.00
CA THR A 226 -3.50 15.82 20.65
C THR A 226 -4.93 15.86 20.10
N SER A 227 -5.82 16.69 20.66
CA SER A 227 -7.21 16.78 20.19
C SER A 227 -7.27 17.19 18.71
N LEU A 228 -8.13 16.54 17.93
CA LEU A 228 -8.33 16.85 16.51
C LEU A 228 -8.99 18.22 16.31
N GLU A 229 -9.85 18.65 17.23
CA GLU A 229 -10.59 19.93 17.11
C GLU A 229 -9.67 21.15 17.13
N ASN A 230 -8.60 21.10 17.92
CA ASN A 230 -7.61 22.18 18.04
C ASN A 230 -6.20 21.72 17.64
N TYR A 231 -6.12 20.71 16.77
CA TYR A 231 -4.89 19.99 16.47
C TYR A 231 -3.74 20.91 16.07
N HIS A 232 -4.01 21.88 15.20
CA HIS A 232 -3.03 22.86 14.73
C HIS A 232 -2.38 23.65 15.88
N GLN A 233 -3.21 24.24 16.76
CA GLN A 233 -2.73 25.06 17.88
C GLN A 233 -2.01 24.20 18.93
N SER A 234 -2.59 23.04 19.24
CA SER A 234 -2.03 22.12 20.22
C SER A 234 -0.69 21.52 19.76
N LEU A 235 -0.55 21.23 18.45
CA LEU A 235 0.70 20.72 17.89
C LEU A 235 1.80 21.79 17.92
N ILE A 236 1.52 23.05 17.54
CA ILE A 236 2.51 24.15 17.67
C ILE A 236 2.97 24.29 19.13
N SER A 237 2.03 24.31 20.07
CA SER A 237 2.34 24.42 21.49
C SER A 237 3.23 23.27 21.97
N ARG A 238 3.01 22.05 21.46
CA ARG A 238 3.87 20.91 21.75
C ARG A 238 5.26 21.04 21.16
N LEU A 239 5.38 21.42 19.88
CA LEU A 239 6.69 21.61 19.23
C LEU A 239 7.54 22.61 20.02
N ASN A 240 6.96 23.73 20.44
CA ASN A 240 7.64 24.73 21.25
C ASN A 240 8.10 24.17 22.60
N ARG A 241 7.25 23.39 23.28
CA ARG A 241 7.60 22.78 24.58
C ARG A 241 8.65 21.67 24.47
N SER A 242 8.71 20.99 23.32
CA SER A 242 9.64 19.90 23.07
C SER A 242 10.92 20.35 22.37
N LEU A 243 11.10 21.64 22.08
CA LEU A 243 12.18 22.12 21.21
C LEU A 243 13.57 21.66 21.67
N ASP A 244 13.91 21.83 22.96
CA ASP A 244 15.20 21.42 23.50
C ASP A 244 15.44 19.90 23.34
N TYR A 245 14.40 19.09 23.55
CA TYR A 245 14.45 17.65 23.35
C TYR A 245 14.60 17.28 21.86
N GLU A 246 13.91 18.00 20.97
CA GLU A 246 13.97 17.76 19.52
C GLU A 246 15.32 18.18 18.93
N ILE A 247 15.94 19.25 19.44
CA ILE A 247 17.32 19.64 19.13
C ILE A 247 18.28 18.54 19.58
N ALA A 248 18.17 18.11 20.84
CA ALA A 248 19.07 17.10 21.42
C ALA A 248 18.99 15.74 20.68
N THR A 249 17.80 15.37 20.20
CA THR A 249 17.57 14.09 19.50
C THR A 249 17.69 14.20 17.97
N GLY A 250 17.66 15.42 17.41
CA GLY A 250 17.64 15.65 15.96
C GLY A 250 16.36 15.14 15.27
N HIS A 251 15.24 15.01 15.99
CA HIS A 251 14.00 14.43 15.46
C HIS A 251 12.75 15.10 16.01
N THR A 252 11.77 15.36 15.14
CA THR A 252 10.41 15.75 15.55
C THR A 252 9.75 14.67 16.41
N SER A 253 9.27 15.07 17.58
CA SER A 253 8.77 14.23 18.65
C SER A 253 7.25 14.00 18.62
N CYS A 254 6.50 14.85 17.93
CA CYS A 254 5.03 14.79 17.85
C CYS A 254 4.47 15.05 16.43
N GLY A 255 3.22 14.66 16.20
CA GLY A 255 2.54 14.75 14.91
C GLY A 255 2.19 13.39 14.29
N PRO A 256 1.57 13.36 13.10
CA PRO A 256 0.98 12.16 12.50
C PRO A 256 1.98 11.05 12.19
N GLN A 257 3.27 11.38 12.09
CA GLN A 257 4.35 10.41 11.92
C GLN A 257 4.60 9.56 13.17
N ARG A 258 4.10 9.98 14.35
CA ARG A 258 4.21 9.27 15.63
C ARG A 258 2.87 8.70 16.12
N GLU A 259 1.76 9.07 15.48
CA GLU A 259 0.40 8.68 15.85
C GLU A 259 0.05 7.27 15.37
N ASP A 260 -1.11 6.75 15.75
CA ASP A 260 -1.52 5.39 15.42
C ASP A 260 -3.04 5.28 15.29
N TYR A 261 -3.54 4.11 14.93
CA TYR A 261 -4.94 3.76 15.10
C TYR A 261 -5.05 2.37 15.72
N LEU A 262 -6.11 2.16 16.50
CA LEU A 262 -6.43 0.88 17.11
C LEU A 262 -7.70 0.32 16.53
N ILE A 263 -7.71 -1.00 16.41
CA ILE A 263 -8.91 -1.77 16.06
C ILE A 263 -9.33 -2.47 17.35
N TYR A 264 -10.59 -2.34 17.71
CA TYR A 264 -11.16 -3.03 18.85
C TYR A 264 -12.04 -4.17 18.38
N LEU A 265 -11.95 -5.29 19.10
CA LEU A 265 -12.80 -6.46 18.93
C LEU A 265 -13.39 -6.80 20.29
N HIS A 266 -14.72 -6.88 20.39
CA HIS A 266 -15.42 -7.02 21.69
C HIS A 266 -15.02 -5.93 22.70
N ASN A 267 -14.88 -4.69 22.24
CA ASN A 267 -14.45 -3.52 23.03
C ASN A 267 -13.05 -3.64 23.68
N GLN A 268 -12.21 -4.58 23.21
CA GLN A 268 -10.82 -4.70 23.64
C GLN A 268 -9.88 -4.55 22.44
N PRO A 269 -8.66 -4.01 22.61
CA PRO A 269 -7.71 -3.89 21.50
C PRO A 269 -7.48 -5.24 20.83
N ALA A 270 -7.77 -5.33 19.53
CA ALA A 270 -7.72 -6.58 18.77
C ALA A 270 -6.34 -7.23 18.82
N VAL A 271 -5.27 -6.43 18.94
CA VAL A 271 -3.89 -6.93 19.11
C VAL A 271 -3.71 -7.80 20.36
N ASN A 272 -4.52 -7.59 21.40
CA ASN A 272 -4.43 -8.32 22.67
C ASN A 272 -5.33 -9.56 22.71
N VAL A 273 -6.49 -9.51 22.06
CA VAL A 273 -7.55 -10.53 22.23
C VAL A 273 -7.86 -11.34 20.99
N ALA A 274 -7.62 -10.81 19.79
CA ALA A 274 -8.07 -11.45 18.57
C ALA A 274 -7.24 -12.72 18.32
N SER A 275 -7.93 -13.82 17.98
CA SER A 275 -7.25 -15.00 17.47
C SER A 275 -6.56 -14.71 16.12
N ARG A 276 -5.63 -15.57 15.71
CA ARG A 276 -4.98 -15.45 14.38
C ARG A 276 -6.01 -15.39 13.24
N GLY A 277 -7.09 -16.17 13.33
CA GLY A 277 -8.18 -16.17 12.35
C GLY A 277 -8.97 -14.86 12.34
N GLU A 278 -9.25 -14.29 13.51
CA GLU A 278 -9.94 -12.99 13.62
C GLU A 278 -9.06 -11.84 13.11
N MET A 279 -7.75 -11.84 13.39
CA MET A 279 -6.83 -10.86 12.82
C MET A 279 -6.81 -10.90 11.29
N ARG A 280 -6.77 -12.11 10.70
CA ARG A 280 -6.88 -12.29 9.24
C ARG A 280 -8.23 -11.79 8.71
N THR A 281 -9.32 -12.02 9.45
CA THR A 281 -10.67 -11.57 9.08
C THR A 281 -10.76 -10.05 9.05
N ILE A 282 -10.20 -9.37 10.06
CA ILE A 282 -10.13 -7.91 10.11
C ILE A 282 -9.35 -7.38 8.91
N MET A 283 -8.18 -7.97 8.62
CA MET A 283 -7.37 -7.53 7.47
C MET A 283 -8.08 -7.78 6.14
N LEU A 284 -8.74 -8.92 6.00
CA LEU A 284 -9.54 -9.24 4.84
C LEU A 284 -10.68 -8.22 4.66
N ALA A 285 -11.36 -7.83 5.74
CA ALA A 285 -12.38 -6.78 5.71
C ALA A 285 -11.82 -5.44 5.20
N PHE A 286 -10.63 -5.02 5.63
CA PHE A 286 -9.99 -3.83 5.09
C PHE A 286 -9.67 -3.93 3.59
N LYS A 287 -9.26 -5.10 3.11
CA LYS A 287 -8.97 -5.30 1.68
C LYS A 287 -10.22 -5.34 0.82
N LEU A 288 -11.32 -5.89 1.34
CA LEU A 288 -12.62 -5.83 0.68
C LEU A 288 -13.16 -4.41 0.66
N LEU A 289 -13.00 -3.66 1.76
CA LEU A 289 -13.29 -2.22 1.80
C LEU A 289 -12.48 -1.47 0.74
N GLU A 290 -11.17 -1.73 0.63
CA GLU A 290 -10.31 -1.16 -0.42
C GLU A 290 -10.88 -1.43 -1.82
N LEU A 291 -11.27 -2.68 -2.08
CA LEU A 291 -11.81 -3.11 -3.35
C LEU A 291 -13.11 -2.38 -3.69
N GLU A 292 -14.06 -2.33 -2.75
CA GLU A 292 -15.35 -1.66 -2.93
C GLU A 292 -15.19 -0.16 -3.16
N LEU A 293 -14.34 0.50 -2.37
CA LEU A 293 -14.10 1.94 -2.49
C LEU A 293 -13.40 2.27 -3.82
N LEU A 294 -12.41 1.48 -4.24
CA LEU A 294 -11.74 1.67 -5.53
C LEU A 294 -12.69 1.44 -6.71
N THR A 295 -13.51 0.39 -6.65
CA THR A 295 -14.50 0.09 -7.68
C THR A 295 -15.49 1.25 -7.82
N LYS A 296 -16.03 1.74 -6.70
CA LYS A 296 -16.94 2.90 -6.69
C LYS A 296 -16.28 4.19 -7.18
N LYS A 297 -15.05 4.47 -6.76
CA LYS A 297 -14.33 5.70 -7.10
C LYS A 297 -13.94 5.77 -8.56
N THR A 298 -13.52 4.64 -9.13
CA THR A 298 -13.01 4.58 -10.52
C THR A 298 -14.08 4.22 -11.54
N ASN A 299 -15.22 3.69 -11.09
CA ASN A 299 -16.24 3.07 -11.94
C ASN A 299 -15.67 1.97 -12.86
N GLU A 300 -14.59 1.33 -12.40
CA GLU A 300 -13.90 0.25 -13.08
C GLU A 300 -13.66 -0.90 -12.11
N GLN A 301 -13.76 -2.14 -12.60
CA GLN A 301 -13.36 -3.31 -11.83
C GLN A 301 -11.84 -3.35 -11.66
N PRO A 302 -11.31 -3.27 -10.42
CA PRO A 302 -9.88 -3.38 -10.16
C PRO A 302 -9.35 -4.77 -10.51
N VAL A 303 -8.10 -4.85 -10.93
CA VAL A 303 -7.37 -6.13 -11.02
C VAL A 303 -7.02 -6.57 -9.60
N ILE A 304 -7.20 -7.85 -9.30
CA ILE A 304 -6.91 -8.40 -7.98
C ILE A 304 -5.67 -9.29 -8.07
N LEU A 305 -4.69 -9.04 -7.20
CA LEU A 305 -3.47 -9.83 -7.09
C LEU A 305 -3.50 -10.55 -5.74
N LEU A 306 -3.40 -11.88 -5.75
CA LEU A 306 -3.46 -12.73 -4.56
C LEU A 306 -2.13 -13.47 -4.45
N ASP A 307 -1.28 -13.08 -3.51
CA ASP A 307 -0.01 -13.78 -3.27
C ASP A 307 -0.16 -14.83 -2.17
N ASP A 308 -0.29 -16.10 -2.55
CA ASP A 308 -0.41 -17.24 -1.61
C ASP A 308 -1.44 -17.03 -0.48
N VAL A 309 -2.56 -16.39 -0.81
CA VAL A 309 -3.56 -15.97 0.19
C VAL A 309 -4.46 -17.13 0.60
N PHE A 310 -4.83 -18.01 -0.33
CA PHE A 310 -5.77 -19.10 -0.04
C PHE A 310 -5.20 -20.14 0.93
N SER A 311 -3.89 -20.31 1.00
CA SER A 311 -3.24 -21.19 1.98
C SER A 311 -3.35 -20.65 3.42
N GLU A 312 -3.62 -19.36 3.59
CA GLU A 312 -3.78 -18.68 4.88
C GLU A 312 -5.25 -18.58 5.35
N LEU A 313 -6.21 -18.97 4.49
CA LEU A 313 -7.65 -18.88 4.75
C LEU A 313 -8.25 -20.25 5.06
N ASP A 314 -9.28 -20.27 5.92
CA ASP A 314 -10.14 -21.45 6.03
C ASP A 314 -11.14 -21.50 4.88
N GLN A 315 -11.85 -22.63 4.78
CA GLN A 315 -12.77 -22.90 3.68
C GLN A 315 -13.89 -21.84 3.55
N THR A 316 -14.47 -21.41 4.67
CA THR A 316 -15.55 -20.42 4.69
C THR A 316 -15.07 -19.07 4.15
N ARG A 317 -13.91 -18.60 4.63
CA ARG A 317 -13.32 -17.33 4.17
C ARG A 317 -12.84 -17.41 2.73
N ALA A 318 -12.27 -18.53 2.31
CA ALA A 318 -11.84 -18.77 0.94
C ALA A 318 -13.04 -18.71 -0.02
N GLN A 319 -14.17 -19.32 0.34
CA GLN A 319 -15.38 -19.28 -0.47
C GLN A 319 -15.93 -17.86 -0.59
N LEU A 320 -16.05 -17.13 0.52
CA LEU A 320 -16.55 -15.75 0.49
C LEU A 320 -15.63 -14.84 -0.34
N LEU A 321 -14.31 -14.97 -0.18
CA LEU A 321 -13.36 -14.24 -1.03
C LEU A 321 -13.56 -14.57 -2.51
N GLN A 322 -13.71 -15.85 -2.88
CA GLN A 322 -13.98 -16.27 -4.26
C GLN A 322 -15.29 -15.66 -4.80
N GLU A 323 -16.35 -15.60 -3.98
CA GLU A 323 -17.62 -14.99 -4.35
C GLU A 323 -17.49 -13.47 -4.54
N THR A 324 -16.73 -12.79 -3.70
CA THR A 324 -16.50 -11.33 -3.81
C THR A 324 -15.67 -10.97 -5.04
N ILE A 325 -14.67 -11.78 -5.41
CA ILE A 325 -13.77 -11.48 -6.54
C ILE A 325 -14.25 -11.99 -7.89
N LYS A 326 -15.40 -12.70 -7.96
CA LYS A 326 -15.85 -13.41 -9.16
C LYS A 326 -16.00 -12.53 -10.41
N ASP A 327 -16.36 -11.26 -10.22
CA ASP A 327 -16.60 -10.28 -11.28
C ASP A 327 -15.34 -9.47 -11.63
N HIS A 328 -14.21 -9.79 -10.99
CA HIS A 328 -12.91 -9.18 -11.20
C HIS A 328 -11.97 -10.12 -11.94
N GLN A 329 -11.05 -9.55 -12.71
CA GLN A 329 -9.88 -10.30 -13.14
C GLN A 329 -8.96 -10.48 -11.92
N PHE A 330 -8.61 -11.72 -11.61
CA PHE A 330 -7.66 -12.00 -10.54
C PHE A 330 -6.46 -12.80 -11.03
N ILE A 331 -5.32 -12.58 -10.38
CA ILE A 331 -4.08 -13.32 -10.58
C ILE A 331 -3.63 -13.85 -9.23
N LEU A 332 -3.62 -15.16 -9.09
CA LEU A 332 -3.32 -15.88 -7.86
C LEU A 332 -1.98 -16.61 -8.00
N THR A 333 -1.15 -16.60 -6.95
CA THR A 333 -0.02 -17.52 -6.81
C THR A 333 -0.37 -18.65 -5.87
N THR A 334 0.08 -19.87 -6.19
CA THR A 334 -0.09 -21.05 -5.34
C THR A 334 1.05 -22.04 -5.58
N THR A 335 1.40 -22.82 -4.55
CA THR A 335 2.26 -24.01 -4.70
C THR A 335 1.48 -25.23 -5.14
N ASP A 336 0.20 -25.29 -4.78
CA ASP A 336 -0.65 -26.42 -5.06
C ASP A 336 -1.41 -26.19 -6.37
N SER A 337 -1.37 -27.22 -7.21
CA SER A 337 -2.07 -27.23 -8.48
C SER A 337 -3.52 -27.69 -8.32
N ASP A 338 -3.89 -28.38 -7.24
CA ASP A 338 -5.19 -29.07 -7.11
C ASP A 338 -6.36 -28.19 -6.66
N SER A 339 -6.14 -27.14 -5.86
CA SER A 339 -7.23 -26.38 -5.21
C SER A 339 -8.08 -25.50 -6.15
N THR A 340 -7.65 -25.24 -7.39
CA THR A 340 -8.32 -24.30 -8.32
C THR A 340 -8.51 -24.84 -9.76
N LYS A 341 -8.32 -26.15 -9.97
CA LYS A 341 -7.83 -26.72 -11.23
C LYS A 341 -8.78 -26.75 -12.45
N ASN A 342 -10.08 -26.45 -12.30
CA ASN A 342 -11.04 -26.66 -13.41
C ASN A 342 -11.74 -25.40 -13.97
N LYS A 343 -11.56 -24.21 -13.38
CA LYS A 343 -12.33 -23.01 -13.78
C LYS A 343 -11.47 -21.86 -14.30
N TYR A 344 -10.16 -21.89 -14.08
CA TYR A 344 -9.27 -20.75 -14.28
C TYR A 344 -8.04 -21.10 -15.11
N LYS A 345 -7.44 -20.10 -15.77
CA LYS A 345 -6.26 -20.30 -16.62
C LYS A 345 -5.03 -20.60 -15.74
N ILE A 346 -4.37 -21.72 -15.99
CA ILE A 346 -3.12 -22.09 -15.30
C ILE A 346 -1.92 -21.49 -16.04
N ILE A 347 -1.01 -20.86 -15.30
CA ILE A 347 0.25 -20.28 -15.76
C ILE A 347 1.38 -20.97 -14.99
N PRO A 348 2.01 -22.02 -15.54
CA PRO A 348 3.12 -22.69 -14.88
C PRO A 348 4.38 -21.81 -14.89
N ILE A 349 5.10 -21.79 -13.78
CA ILE A 349 6.46 -21.23 -13.70
C ILE A 349 7.42 -22.35 -13.33
N ASN A 350 8.41 -22.57 -14.20
CA ASN A 350 9.44 -23.58 -14.05
C ASN A 350 10.80 -22.94 -13.78
#